data_AF-A0A932JGN6-F1
#
_entry.id   AF-A0A932JGN6-F1
#
_cell.length_a   1.000
_cell.length_b   1.000
_cell.length_c   1.000
_cell.angle_alpha   90.00
_cell.angle_beta   90.00
_cell.angle_gamma   90.00
#
_symmetry.space_group_name_H-M   'P 1'
#
loop_
_entity.id
_entity.type
_entity.pdbx_description
1 polymer ?
#
loop_
_entity_poly.entity_id
_entity_poly.type
_entity_poly.pdbx_seq_one_letter_code
_entity_poly.pdbx_strand_id
1 'polypeptide(L)'
;MGFKHYLQSNLCPPTRTWTEEQRDQVIKANSIDGILRITVAAEGTNTQQVPIETITTHKKEKEINKKGDTVYVDKSITETQGGYTTEVPWKRLDIKMVDAATGKTAWITSATDKQPLESMVVDALINDRMLK
;
A
#
# COMPACT_ATOMS: atom_id res chain seq x y z
N MET A 1 -17.79 8.21 22.77
CA MET A 1 -17.56 7.63 21.43
C MET A 1 -16.20 6.96 21.44
N GLY A 2 -16.16 5.63 21.44
CA GLY A 2 -14.90 4.87 21.50
C GLY A 2 -14.36 4.61 20.10
N PHE A 3 -13.20 5.18 19.77
CA PHE A 3 -12.48 4.85 18.55
C PHE A 3 -11.83 3.47 18.72
N LYS A 4 -12.49 2.44 18.18
CA LYS A 4 -11.86 1.13 18.00
C LYS A 4 -10.75 1.27 16.97
N HIS A 5 -9.50 1.15 17.42
CA HIS A 5 -8.32 1.01 16.57
C HIS A 5 -8.43 -0.32 15.81
N TYR A 6 -8.99 -0.28 14.61
CA TYR A 6 -8.77 -1.31 13.61
C TYR A 6 -7.75 -0.76 12.65
N LEU A 7 -6.53 -1.32 12.64
CA LEU A 7 -5.65 -1.43 11.48
C LEU A 7 -4.43 -2.26 11.91
N GLN A 8 -4.72 -3.51 12.20
CA GLN A 8 -3.78 -4.61 12.17
C GLN A 8 -3.31 -4.71 10.71
N SER A 9 -2.05 -4.36 10.41
CA SER A 9 -1.51 -4.56 9.06
C SER A 9 -1.54 -6.05 8.74
N ASN A 10 -2.35 -6.48 7.76
CA ASN A 10 -2.45 -7.89 7.34
C ASN A 10 -1.13 -8.51 6.85
N LEU A 11 -0.06 -7.72 6.68
CA LEU A 11 1.29 -8.24 6.40
C LEU A 11 1.93 -8.90 7.63
N CYS A 12 1.71 -8.36 8.83
CA CYS A 12 2.25 -8.85 10.09
C CYS A 12 1.27 -8.52 11.23
N PRO A 13 0.14 -9.24 11.37
CA PRO A 13 -0.68 -9.07 12.56
C PRO A 13 0.19 -9.37 13.79
N PRO A 14 0.15 -8.57 14.87
CA PRO A 14 0.80 -8.92 16.12
C PRO A 14 0.26 -10.29 16.53
N THR A 15 1.12 -11.30 16.45
CA THR A 15 0.77 -12.69 16.74
C THR A 15 0.47 -12.88 18.23
N ARG A 16 1.02 -12.00 19.10
CA ARG A 16 0.74 -11.90 20.53
C ARG A 16 0.96 -10.48 21.04
N THR A 17 0.17 -10.07 22.03
CA THR A 17 0.43 -8.88 22.84
C THR A 17 1.24 -9.29 24.06
N TRP A 18 2.43 -8.72 24.24
CA TRP A 18 3.27 -8.94 25.43
C TRP A 18 3.33 -7.68 26.28
N THR A 19 3.32 -7.85 27.60
CA THR A 19 3.75 -6.77 28.50
C THR A 19 5.25 -6.51 28.33
N GLU A 20 5.76 -5.40 28.87
CA GLU A 20 7.20 -5.13 28.87
C GLU A 20 7.98 -6.23 29.60
N GLU A 21 7.49 -6.69 30.76
CA GLU A 21 8.18 -7.74 31.53
C GLU A 21 8.19 -9.08 30.80
N GLN A 22 7.08 -9.45 30.15
CA GLN A 22 6.99 -10.70 29.38
C GLN A 22 7.93 -10.71 28.18
N ARG A 23 8.05 -9.56 27.50
CA ARG A 23 8.95 -9.38 26.36
C ARG A 23 10.40 -9.58 26.78
N ASP A 24 10.80 -8.96 27.88
CA ASP A 24 12.16 -9.05 28.40
C ASP A 24 12.51 -10.47 28.85
N GLN A 25 11.55 -11.17 29.46
CA GLN A 25 11.70 -12.60 29.80
C GLN A 25 11.91 -13.46 28.55
N VAL A 26 11.12 -13.24 27.50
CA VAL A 26 11.22 -14.00 26.24
C VAL A 26 12.56 -13.73 25.54
N ILE A 27 12.99 -12.47 25.48
CA ILE A 27 14.28 -12.09 24.87
C ILE A 27 15.44 -12.81 25.58
N LYS A 28 15.45 -12.79 26.92
CA LYS A 28 16.49 -13.42 27.74
C LYS A 28 16.46 -14.95 27.66
N ALA A 29 15.26 -15.55 27.71
CA ALA A 29 15.10 -17.01 27.72
C ALA A 29 15.47 -17.68 26.39
N ASN A 30 15.43 -16.94 25.28
CA ASN A 30 15.65 -17.49 23.94
C ASN A 30 16.97 -17.02 23.30
N SER A 31 17.86 -16.38 24.06
CA SER A 31 19.13 -15.85 23.55
C SER A 31 18.94 -15.00 22.27
N ILE A 32 17.95 -14.13 22.27
CA ILE A 32 17.70 -13.23 21.13
C ILE A 32 18.76 -12.12 21.16
N ASP A 33 19.56 -12.00 20.10
CA ASP A 33 20.63 -10.99 20.00
C ASP A 33 20.12 -9.63 19.50
N GLY A 34 18.99 -9.61 18.77
CA GLY A 34 18.47 -8.38 18.19
C GLY A 34 16.96 -8.41 17.96
N ILE A 35 16.35 -7.24 18.06
CA ILE A 35 14.91 -7.02 17.96
C ILE A 35 14.64 -6.07 16.80
N LEU A 36 13.86 -6.53 15.82
CA LEU A 36 13.30 -5.65 14.81
C LEU A 36 12.04 -4.98 15.36
N ARG A 37 12.12 -3.67 15.61
CA ARG A 37 11.00 -2.85 16.05
C ARG A 37 10.44 -2.07 14.87
N ILE A 38 9.17 -2.31 14.56
CA ILE A 38 8.42 -1.58 13.54
C ILE A 38 7.34 -0.77 14.25
N THR A 39 7.31 0.54 14.02
CA THR A 39 6.32 1.45 14.61
C THR A 39 5.68 2.31 13.54
N VAL A 40 4.36 2.53 13.63
CA VAL A 40 3.67 3.51 12.79
C VAL A 40 4.08 4.91 13.27
N ALA A 41 4.84 5.62 12.44
CA ALA A 41 5.35 6.95 12.74
C ALA A 41 4.38 8.06 12.31
N ALA A 42 3.58 7.80 11.28
CA ALA A 42 2.50 8.67 10.81
C ALA A 42 1.49 7.86 10.01
N GLU A 43 0.23 8.29 10.01
CA GLU A 43 -0.82 7.75 9.15
C GLU A 43 -1.78 8.85 8.74
N GLY A 44 -2.48 8.64 7.62
CA GLY A 44 -3.46 9.59 7.13
C GLY A 44 -4.19 9.07 5.89
N THR A 45 -4.98 9.95 5.30
CA THR A 45 -5.68 9.73 4.04
C THR A 45 -5.24 10.78 3.02
N ASN A 46 -5.05 10.36 1.77
CA ASN A 46 -4.86 11.26 0.65
C ASN A 46 -6.10 11.21 -0.24
N THR A 47 -6.60 12.39 -0.60
CA THR A 47 -7.64 12.53 -1.60
C THR A 47 -7.02 12.43 -2.99
N GLN A 48 -7.46 11.46 -3.80
CA GLN A 48 -6.95 11.21 -5.15
C GLN A 48 -8.06 11.35 -6.18
N GLN A 49 -7.75 11.97 -7.33
CA GLN A 49 -8.66 12.07 -8.46
C GLN A 49 -8.45 10.88 -9.39
N VAL A 50 -9.50 10.09 -9.63
CA VAL A 50 -9.46 9.03 -10.64
C VAL A 50 -9.66 9.67 -12.01
N PRO A 51 -8.71 9.50 -12.96
CA PRO A 51 -8.86 10.08 -14.29
C PRO A 51 -10.07 9.48 -15.01
N ILE A 52 -10.70 10.26 -15.88
CA ILE A 52 -11.79 9.77 -16.73
C ILE A 52 -11.17 8.98 -17.88
N GLU A 53 -11.57 7.73 -18.03
CA GLU A 53 -11.23 6.89 -19.17
C GLU A 53 -12.51 6.58 -19.95
N THR A 54 -12.45 6.76 -21.28
CA THR A 54 -13.55 6.39 -22.18
C THR A 54 -13.07 5.34 -23.15
N ILE A 55 -13.69 4.16 -23.10
CA ILE A 55 -13.40 3.05 -24.00
C ILE A 55 -14.57 2.90 -24.96
N THR A 56 -14.30 2.93 -26.26
CA THR A 56 -15.30 2.61 -27.28
C THR A 56 -14.94 1.28 -27.92
N THR A 57 -15.81 0.29 -27.74
CA THR A 57 -15.66 -1.04 -28.33
C THR A 57 -16.59 -1.15 -29.53
N HIS A 58 -16.03 -1.50 -30.69
CA HIS A 58 -16.78 -1.80 -31.90
C HIS A 58 -16.98 -3.31 -32.02
N LYS A 59 -18.22 -3.74 -32.17
CA LYS A 59 -18.59 -5.14 -32.34
C LYS A 59 -19.51 -5.28 -33.54
N LYS A 60 -19.09 -6.14 -34.48
CA LYS A 60 -19.94 -6.54 -35.61
C LYS A 60 -20.92 -7.61 -35.14
N GLU A 61 -22.21 -7.30 -35.18
CA GLU A 61 -23.28 -8.24 -34.87
C GLU A 61 -24.02 -8.65 -36.15
N LYS A 62 -24.43 -9.92 -36.22
CA LYS A 62 -25.29 -10.41 -37.31
C LYS A 62 -26.73 -10.10 -36.96
N GLU A 63 -27.39 -9.29 -37.78
CA GLU A 63 -28.82 -9.05 -37.71
C GLU A 63 -29.50 -9.64 -38.94
N ILE A 64 -30.62 -10.34 -38.73
CA ILE A 64 -31.45 -10.86 -39.82
C ILE A 64 -32.53 -9.84 -40.10
N ASN A 65 -32.54 -9.28 -41.31
CA ASN A 65 -33.56 -8.31 -41.69
C ASN A 65 -34.94 -8.98 -41.85
N LYS A 66 -36.02 -8.19 -41.93
CA LYS A 66 -37.40 -8.72 -42.09
C LYS A 66 -37.62 -9.54 -43.37
N LYS A 67 -36.68 -9.51 -44.32
CA LYS A 67 -36.70 -10.27 -45.58
C LYS A 67 -35.85 -11.56 -45.51
N GLY A 68 -35.19 -11.84 -44.39
CA GLY A 68 -34.37 -13.04 -44.18
C GLY A 68 -32.88 -12.89 -44.56
N ASP A 69 -32.44 -11.71 -45.03
CA ASP A 69 -31.02 -11.49 -45.33
C ASP A 69 -30.23 -11.24 -44.05
N THR A 70 -29.03 -11.83 -43.97
CA THR A 70 -28.08 -11.56 -42.88
C THR A 70 -27.28 -10.30 -43.21
N VAL A 71 -27.41 -9.28 -42.38
CA VAL A 71 -26.63 -8.04 -42.46
C VAL A 71 -25.69 -7.97 -41.26
N TYR A 72 -24.44 -7.57 -41.50
CA TYR A 72 -23.49 -7.29 -40.42
C TYR A 72 -23.63 -5.82 -40.02
N VAL A 73 -24.11 -5.57 -38.81
CA VAL A 73 -24.25 -4.23 -38.25
C VAL A 73 -23.08 -3.97 -37.32
N ASP A 74 -22.39 -2.85 -37.52
CA ASP A 74 -21.37 -2.40 -36.57
C ASP A 74 -22.05 -1.68 -35.42
N LYS A 75 -21.93 -2.23 -34.21
CA LYS A 75 -22.43 -1.61 -32.98
C LYS A 75 -21.24 -1.13 -32.16
N SER A 76 -21.26 0.15 -31.81
CA SER A 76 -20.31 0.75 -30.87
C SER A 76 -20.93 0.80 -29.48
N ILE A 77 -20.21 0.29 -28.49
CA ILE A 77 -20.52 0.47 -27.07
C ILE A 77 -19.46 1.41 -26.50
N THR A 78 -19.89 2.55 -25.96
CA THR A 78 -19.01 3.50 -25.28
C THR A 78 -19.22 3.39 -23.79
N GLU A 79 -18.16 3.05 -23.06
CA GLU A 79 -18.13 2.98 -21.61
C GLU A 79 -17.20 4.06 -21.08
N THR A 80 -17.69 4.87 -20.16
CA THR A 80 -16.89 5.90 -19.47
C THR A 80 -16.79 5.52 -18.00
N GLN A 81 -15.57 5.49 -17.48
CA GLN A 81 -15.25 5.19 -16.08
C GLN A 81 -14.33 6.27 -15.49
N GLY A 82 -14.32 6.43 -14.16
CA GLY A 82 -13.49 7.42 -13.47
C GLY A 82 -14.16 8.79 -13.28
N GLY A 83 -13.37 9.84 -13.06
CA GLY A 83 -13.84 11.21 -12.84
C GLY A 83 -14.32 11.54 -11.42
N TYR A 84 -14.23 10.57 -10.52
CA TYR A 84 -14.56 10.74 -9.11
C TYR A 84 -13.30 10.86 -8.26
N THR A 85 -13.49 11.39 -7.07
CA THR A 85 -12.46 11.48 -6.05
C THR A 85 -12.55 10.28 -5.11
N THR A 86 -11.41 9.73 -4.71
CA THR A 86 -11.32 8.62 -3.75
C THR A 86 -10.33 8.94 -2.64
N GLU A 87 -10.54 8.37 -1.45
CA GLU A 87 -9.62 8.49 -0.33
C GLU A 87 -8.72 7.25 -0.25
N VAL A 88 -7.42 7.46 -0.33
CA VAL A 88 -6.41 6.40 -0.23
C VAL A 88 -5.69 6.52 1.10
N PRO A 89 -5.80 5.53 2.00
CA PRO A 89 -5.06 5.54 3.26
C PRO A 89 -3.56 5.36 3.00
N TRP A 90 -2.74 5.97 3.83
CA TRP A 90 -1.29 5.80 3.83
C TRP A 90 -0.75 5.75 5.26
N LYS A 91 0.41 5.13 5.43
CA LYS A 91 1.18 4.97 6.65
C LYS A 91 2.68 5.12 6.38
N ARG A 92 3.36 5.74 7.32
CA ARG A 92 4.83 5.72 7.44
C ARG A 92 5.21 4.83 8.60
N LEU A 93 6.09 3.87 8.34
CA LEU A 93 6.68 2.96 9.30
C LEU A 93 8.11 3.40 9.59
N ASP A 94 8.43 3.52 10.88
CA ASP A 94 9.81 3.57 11.35
C ASP A 94 10.23 2.16 11.73
N ILE A 95 11.38 1.73 11.23
CA ILE A 95 11.91 0.40 11.43
C ILE A 95 13.28 0.53 12.07
N LYS A 96 13.48 -0.11 13.23
CA LYS A 96 14.74 -0.07 13.97
C LYS A 96 15.18 -1.48 14.32
N MET A 97 16.46 -1.77 14.15
CA MET A 97 17.08 -2.96 14.72
C MET A 97 17.73 -2.56 16.04
N VAL A 98 17.30 -3.19 17.13
CA VAL A 98 17.79 -2.91 18.48
C VAL A 98 18.58 -4.12 18.95
N ASP A 99 19.82 -3.90 19.36
CA ASP A 99 20.64 -4.91 20.01
C ASP A 99 20.04 -5.25 21.38
N ALA A 100 19.75 -6.52 21.61
CA ALA A 100 19.04 -6.97 22.80
C ALA A 100 19.90 -6.91 24.07
N ALA A 101 21.23 -7.01 23.93
CA ALA A 101 22.16 -6.99 25.06
C ALA A 101 22.36 -5.57 25.61
N THR A 102 22.42 -4.57 24.72
CA THR A 102 22.77 -3.19 25.06
C THR A 102 21.59 -2.22 24.98
N GLY A 103 20.49 -2.61 24.35
CA GLY A 103 19.35 -1.75 24.05
C GLY A 103 19.66 -0.65 23.03
N LYS A 104 20.87 -0.66 22.43
CA LYS A 104 21.29 0.34 21.45
C LYS A 104 20.70 0.02 20.09
N THR A 105 20.40 1.07 19.33
CA THR A 105 19.92 0.90 17.95
C THR A 105 21.11 0.64 17.04
N ALA A 106 21.14 -0.53 16.41
CA ALA A 106 22.17 -0.94 15.47
C ALA A 106 21.87 -0.45 14.04
N TRP A 107 20.58 -0.27 13.70
CA TRP A 107 20.16 0.15 12.37
C TRP A 107 18.79 0.84 12.40
N ILE A 108 18.58 1.79 11.49
CA ILE A 108 17.34 2.56 11.34
C ILE A 108 17.00 2.67 9.86
N THR A 109 15.75 2.43 9.52
CA THR A 109 15.17 2.82 8.23
C THR A 109 13.73 3.29 8.41
N SER A 110 13.13 3.76 7.32
CA SER A 110 11.69 4.03 7.26
C SER A 110 11.12 3.52 5.95
N ALA A 111 9.84 3.16 5.97
CA ALA A 111 9.07 2.79 4.79
C ALA A 111 7.78 3.61 4.77
N THR A 112 7.39 4.10 3.61
CA THR A 112 6.11 4.80 3.44
C THR A 112 5.37 4.15 2.29
N ASP A 113 4.11 3.81 2.48
CA ASP A 113 3.23 3.29 1.42
C ASP A 113 2.52 4.41 0.64
N LYS A 114 2.86 5.67 0.93
CA LYS A 114 2.36 6.87 0.24
C LYS A 114 2.82 6.79 -1.21
N GLN A 115 2.00 6.20 -2.07
CA GLN A 115 2.22 6.15 -3.51
C GLN A 115 2.21 7.58 -4.08
N PRO A 116 3.31 8.07 -4.68
CA PRO A 116 3.21 9.08 -5.73
C PRO A 116 3.09 8.34 -7.07
N LEU A 117 2.19 8.80 -7.96
CA LEU A 117 2.32 8.43 -9.38
C LEU A 117 3.65 9.03 -9.87
N GLU A 118 4.59 8.15 -10.21
CA GLU A 118 5.95 8.43 -10.68
C GLU A 118 6.98 8.85 -9.60
N SER A 119 8.17 8.22 -9.69
CA SER A 119 9.41 8.48 -8.92
C SER A 119 9.57 7.83 -7.53
N MET A 120 9.64 6.50 -7.47
CA MET A 120 10.32 5.80 -6.36
C MET A 120 11.62 5.13 -6.84
N VAL A 121 12.61 5.92 -7.25
CA VAL A 121 14.02 5.44 -7.36
C VAL A 121 15.05 6.52 -6.98
N VAL A 122 14.71 7.82 -7.00
CA VAL A 122 15.75 8.86 -7.08
C VAL A 122 16.08 9.55 -5.73
N ASP A 123 15.15 9.61 -4.76
CA ASP A 123 15.33 10.50 -3.60
C ASP A 123 16.19 9.96 -2.45
N ALA A 124 16.34 8.63 -2.32
CA ALA A 124 17.20 8.04 -1.28
C ALA A 124 18.70 8.16 -1.59
N LEU A 125 19.07 8.23 -2.87
CA LEU A 125 20.47 8.31 -3.32
C LEU A 125 21.00 9.75 -3.35
N ILE A 126 20.12 10.73 -3.60
CA ILE A 126 20.49 12.15 -3.66
C ILE A 126 20.64 12.77 -2.26
N ASN A 127 19.81 12.39 -1.30
CA ASN A 127 19.86 12.95 0.06
C ASN A 127 21.09 12.52 0.88
N ASP A 128 21.80 11.45 0.48
CA ASP A 128 22.97 10.93 1.21
C ASP A 128 24.33 11.26 0.54
N ARG A 129 24.35 12.07 -0.53
CA ARG A 129 25.57 12.43 -1.29
C ARG A 129 26.41 11.21 -1.72
N MET A 130 25.78 10.07 -1.96
CA MET A 130 26.45 8.82 -2.34
C MET A 130 26.64 8.67 -3.86
N LEU A 131 26.15 9.63 -4.66
CA LEU A 131 26.53 9.80 -6.06
C LEU A 131 27.47 11.00 -6.16
N LYS A 132 28.74 10.72 -6.45
CA LYS A 132 29.70 11.69 -6.99
C LYS A 132 29.58 11.73 -8.50
#